data_AF-A0A3D0RAH0-F1
#
_entry.id   AF-A0A3D0RAH0-F1
#
_cell.length_a   1.000
_cell.length_b   1.000
_cell.length_c   1.000
_cell.angle_alpha   90.00
_cell.angle_beta   90.00
_cell.angle_gamma   90.00
#
_symmetry.space_group_name_H-M   'P 1'
#
loop_
_entity.id
_entity.type
_entity.pdbx_description
1 polymer ?
#
loop_
_entity_poly.entity_id
_entity_poly.type
_entity_poly.pdbx_seq_one_letter_code
_entity_poly.pdbx_strand_id
1 'polypeptide(L)'
;MLYSITHQTCFKFEEAPGAAIQRLHLTPVNGGGQTVLDWKIEVEGGSLELETTDFHGNRIHLCRHDPAAESIAINAGGALEVSDQNGIVGQHEGSVPLALFRQPTSLSTAGPRLRHLARDLETWQKEADAGDPALMHHLSTRIRDRITYTKGVTDVTTTAEQAMEFGAGVCQDHVHAFICVARLTGFAARYASGYLMMEDTEIQTASHAWAEVH
;
A
#
# COMPACT_ATOMS: atom_id res chain seq x y z
N MET A 1 7.37 -1.05 20.27
CA MET A 1 8.44 -1.96 19.79
C MET A 1 9.36 -1.16 18.89
N LEU A 2 10.66 -1.37 19.00
CA LEU A 2 11.66 -0.71 18.15
C LEU A 2 12.01 -1.62 16.97
N TYR A 3 12.01 -1.06 15.78
CA TYR A 3 12.36 -1.73 14.53
C TYR A 3 13.47 -0.96 13.82
N SER A 4 14.33 -1.70 13.12
CA SER A 4 15.30 -1.15 12.18
C SER A 4 14.99 -1.71 10.80
N ILE A 5 14.94 -0.83 9.80
CA ILE A 5 14.66 -1.20 8.41
C ILE A 5 15.86 -0.86 7.55
N THR A 6 16.20 -1.78 6.65
CA THR A 6 17.14 -1.54 5.56
C THR A 6 16.50 -2.01 4.26
N HIS A 7 16.50 -1.15 3.25
CA HIS A 7 15.96 -1.39 1.93
C HIS A 7 16.99 -0.93 0.89
N GLN A 8 17.33 -1.83 -0.02
CA GLN A 8 18.17 -1.52 -1.17
C GLN A 8 17.39 -1.81 -2.47
N THR A 9 17.30 -0.83 -3.35
CA THR A 9 16.89 -1.03 -4.74
C THR A 9 18.09 -0.80 -5.66
N CYS A 10 18.43 -1.78 -6.48
CA CYS A 10 19.52 -1.71 -7.45
C CYS A 10 18.98 -1.85 -8.87
N PHE A 11 19.28 -0.86 -9.72
CA PHE A 11 19.02 -0.94 -11.15
C PHE A 11 20.36 -1.06 -11.88
N LYS A 12 20.45 -2.03 -12.78
CA LYS A 12 21.57 -2.17 -13.73
C LYS A 12 21.02 -1.94 -15.12
N PHE A 13 21.64 -1.03 -15.87
CA PHE A 13 21.20 -0.69 -17.21
C PHE A 13 22.07 -1.41 -18.23
N GLU A 14 21.44 -2.00 -19.24
CA GLU A 14 22.17 -2.47 -20.43
C GLU A 14 22.61 -1.26 -21.28
N GLU A 15 21.73 -0.25 -21.38
CA GLU A 15 22.02 1.07 -21.93
C GLU A 15 21.48 2.13 -20.97
N ALA A 16 22.36 2.99 -20.45
CA ALA A 16 21.98 4.01 -19.48
C ALA A 16 21.02 5.04 -20.11
N PRO A 17 19.88 5.36 -19.46
CA PRO A 17 18.97 6.37 -19.98
C PRO A 17 19.66 7.73 -19.98
N GLY A 18 19.62 8.43 -21.12
CA GLY A 18 20.27 9.75 -21.26
C GLY A 18 19.75 10.81 -20.28
N ALA A 19 18.51 10.66 -19.80
CA ALA A 19 17.99 11.36 -18.63
C ALA A 19 16.89 10.51 -17.97
N ALA A 20 16.99 10.32 -16.65
CA ALA A 20 15.94 9.70 -15.86
C ALA A 20 15.78 10.43 -14.52
N ILE A 21 14.54 10.74 -14.17
CA ILE A 21 14.16 11.26 -12.85
C ILE A 21 13.15 10.30 -12.25
N GLN A 22 13.48 9.76 -11.09
CA GLN A 22 12.61 8.87 -10.32
C GLN A 22 11.99 9.63 -9.15
N ARG A 23 10.76 9.25 -8.81
CA ARG A 23 10.04 9.77 -7.66
C ARG A 23 9.99 8.71 -6.56
N LEU A 24 10.75 8.92 -5.50
CA LEU A 24 10.94 7.96 -4.42
C LEU A 24 9.95 8.21 -3.29
N HIS A 25 9.16 7.18 -2.95
CA HIS A 25 8.29 7.14 -1.76
C HIS A 25 8.86 6.09 -0.79
N LEU A 26 10.05 6.37 -0.26
CA LEU A 26 10.82 5.40 0.52
C LEU A 26 10.91 5.75 2.01
N THR A 27 10.32 6.87 2.44
CA THR A 27 10.31 7.31 3.83
C THR A 27 8.99 6.95 4.50
N PRO A 28 9.01 6.22 5.63
CA PRO A 28 7.81 5.95 6.42
C PRO A 28 7.19 7.25 6.95
N VAL A 29 5.88 7.23 7.18
CA VAL A 29 5.11 8.36 7.70
C VAL A 29 4.93 8.22 9.22
N ASN A 30 4.95 9.33 9.95
CA ASN A 30 4.59 9.37 11.36
C ASN A 30 3.06 9.32 11.52
N GLY A 31 2.56 8.60 12.53
CA GLY A 31 1.13 8.44 12.78
C GLY A 31 0.71 6.98 12.91
N GLY A 32 -0.54 6.73 13.29
CA GLY A 32 -1.09 5.37 13.39
C GLY A 32 -0.33 4.42 14.31
N GLY A 33 0.24 4.96 15.39
CA GLY A 33 1.07 4.19 16.33
C GLY A 33 2.52 4.03 15.92
N GLN A 34 2.99 4.69 14.86
CA GLN A 34 4.38 4.69 14.41
C GLN A 34 5.05 6.06 14.58
N THR A 35 6.31 6.04 15.02
CA THR A 35 7.21 7.20 15.08
C THR A 35 8.55 6.84 14.45
N VAL A 36 8.95 7.60 13.43
CA VAL A 36 10.27 7.49 12.78
C VAL A 36 11.29 8.22 13.66
N LEU A 37 12.31 7.50 14.12
CA LEU A 37 13.36 8.03 15.01
C LEU A 37 14.52 8.61 14.20
N ASP A 38 14.95 7.86 13.18
CA ASP A 38 15.91 8.28 12.18
C ASP A 38 15.56 7.63 10.84
N TRP A 39 15.83 8.32 9.74
CA TRP A 39 15.67 7.77 8.40
C TRP A 39 16.62 8.46 7.43
N LYS A 40 17.25 7.67 6.56
CA LYS A 40 18.15 8.18 5.52
C LYS A 40 17.86 7.50 4.19
N ILE A 41 18.08 8.26 3.12
CA ILE A 41 18.09 7.77 1.75
C ILE A 41 19.41 8.21 1.13
N GLU A 42 20.18 7.24 0.65
CA GLU A 42 21.47 7.43 -0.01
C GLU A 42 21.38 6.87 -1.43
N VAL A 43 22.00 7.56 -2.39
CA VAL A 43 21.96 7.20 -3.81
C VAL A 43 23.38 7.15 -4.35
N GLU A 44 23.74 6.03 -4.97
CA GLU A 44 24.95 5.84 -5.75
C GLU A 44 24.58 5.76 -7.24
N GLY A 45 25.33 6.42 -8.13
CA GLY A 45 24.97 6.51 -9.56
C GLY A 45 23.86 7.51 -9.87
N GLY A 46 23.60 8.46 -8.96
CA GLY A 46 22.60 9.50 -9.10
C GLY A 46 22.68 10.52 -7.96
N SER A 47 21.70 11.42 -7.91
CA SER A 47 21.61 12.46 -6.87
C SER A 47 20.16 12.73 -6.47
N LEU A 48 19.93 13.03 -5.19
CA LEU A 48 18.67 13.56 -4.70
C LEU A 48 18.62 15.06 -4.99
N GLU A 49 17.65 15.48 -5.79
CA GLU A 49 17.52 16.86 -6.28
C GLU A 49 16.47 17.67 -5.52
N LEU A 50 15.46 16.99 -4.98
CA LEU A 50 14.34 17.62 -4.28
C LEU A 50 13.80 16.70 -3.20
N GLU A 51 13.46 17.27 -2.05
CA GLU A 51 12.62 16.66 -1.04
C GLU A 51 11.35 17.51 -0.87
N THR A 52 10.18 16.87 -0.86
CA THR A 52 8.90 17.54 -0.66
C THR A 52 7.89 16.61 0.02
N THR A 53 6.71 17.13 0.36
CA THR A 53 5.59 16.34 0.88
C THR A 53 4.37 16.50 -0.04
N ASP A 54 3.72 15.39 -0.40
CA ASP A 54 2.51 15.45 -1.21
C ASP A 54 1.24 15.70 -0.37
N PHE A 55 0.09 15.83 -1.04
CA PHE A 55 -1.19 16.05 -0.37
C PHE A 55 -1.65 14.88 0.51
N HIS A 56 -1.10 13.68 0.30
CA HIS A 56 -1.39 12.52 1.14
C HIS A 56 -0.52 12.47 2.41
N GLY A 57 0.46 13.38 2.53
CA GLY A 57 1.41 13.42 3.64
C GLY A 57 2.66 12.56 3.40
N ASN A 58 2.83 12.02 2.19
CA ASN A 58 4.02 11.22 1.87
C ASN A 58 5.21 12.14 1.64
N ARG A 59 6.35 11.81 2.26
CA ARG A 59 7.62 12.43 1.92
C ARG A 59 8.16 11.85 0.62
N ILE A 60 8.39 12.73 -0.34
CA ILE A 60 8.80 12.40 -1.71
C ILE A 60 10.20 12.95 -1.95
N HIS A 61 11.05 12.13 -2.58
CA HIS A 61 12.34 12.57 -3.06
C HIS A 61 12.41 12.42 -4.59
N LEU A 62 12.90 13.45 -5.29
CA LEU A 62 13.25 13.33 -6.71
C LEU A 62 14.71 12.92 -6.82
N CYS A 63 14.92 11.78 -7.47
CA CYS A 63 16.24 11.21 -7.70
C CYS A 63 16.58 11.31 -9.18
N ARG A 64 17.63 12.05 -9.52
CA ARG A 64 18.14 12.14 -10.89
C ARG A 64 19.22 11.09 -11.09
N HIS A 65 19.12 10.36 -12.19
CA HIS A 65 20.15 9.43 -12.62
C HIS A 65 21.37 10.18 -13.20
N ASP A 66 22.57 9.69 -12.93
CA ASP A 66 23.78 10.14 -13.61
C ASP A 66 23.88 9.43 -14.98
N PRO A 67 23.81 10.14 -16.12
CA PRO A 67 23.91 9.53 -17.44
C PRO A 67 25.21 8.77 -17.70
N ALA A 68 26.27 9.03 -16.92
CA ALA A 68 27.54 8.32 -17.01
C ALA A 68 27.60 7.03 -16.16
N ALA A 69 26.62 6.79 -15.29
CA ALA A 69 26.57 5.60 -14.45
C ALA A 69 25.89 4.42 -15.16
N GLU A 70 26.50 3.24 -15.06
CA GLU A 70 25.95 1.98 -15.61
C GLU A 70 24.92 1.33 -14.66
N SER A 71 24.84 1.82 -13.43
CA SER A 71 23.92 1.34 -12.40
C SER A 71 23.58 2.44 -11.41
N ILE A 72 22.41 2.32 -10.79
CA ILE A 72 22.00 3.15 -9.66
C ILE A 72 21.59 2.26 -8.49
N ALA A 73 22.12 2.55 -7.31
CA ALA A 73 21.75 1.91 -6.06
C ALA A 73 21.13 2.93 -5.11
N ILE A 74 19.94 2.61 -4.61
CA ILE A 74 19.19 3.44 -3.67
C ILE A 74 19.08 2.68 -2.37
N ASN A 75 19.71 3.20 -1.33
CA ASN A 75 19.71 2.63 0.01
C ASN A 75 18.82 3.50 0.91
N ALA A 76 17.75 2.94 1.46
CA ALA A 76 16.85 3.60 2.39
C ALA A 76 16.77 2.81 3.70
N GLY A 77 16.81 3.48 4.84
CA GLY A 77 16.71 2.80 6.12
C GLY A 77 16.80 3.71 7.33
N GLY A 78 16.54 3.13 8.48
CA GLY A 78 16.57 3.83 9.77
C GLY A 78 15.78 3.10 10.85
N ALA A 79 15.69 3.69 12.03
CA ALA A 79 14.93 3.15 13.15
C ALA A 79 13.56 3.83 13.33
N LEU A 80 12.61 3.03 13.80
CA LEU A 80 11.24 3.45 14.10
C LEU A 80 10.70 2.74 15.34
N GLU A 81 9.88 3.45 16.08
CA GLU A 81 9.07 2.91 17.14
C GLU A 81 7.65 2.66 16.62
N VAL A 82 7.13 1.45 16.80
CA VAL A 82 5.78 1.05 16.41
C VAL A 82 5.04 0.47 17.60
N SER A 83 3.81 0.91 17.80
CA SER A 83 2.85 0.40 18.77
C SER A 83 1.69 -0.24 18.03
N ASP A 84 1.34 -1.46 18.43
CA ASP A 84 0.17 -2.14 17.88
C ASP A 84 -1.10 -1.50 18.44
N GLN A 85 -1.94 -1.00 17.54
CA GLN A 85 -3.23 -0.37 17.84
C GLN A 85 -4.40 -1.23 17.37
N ASN A 86 -4.20 -2.54 17.19
CA ASN A 86 -5.18 -3.49 16.69
C ASN A 86 -5.79 -3.05 15.34
N GLY A 87 -4.97 -2.49 14.46
CA GLY A 87 -5.37 -2.01 13.14
C GLY A 87 -6.06 -0.63 13.11
N ILE A 88 -6.18 0.07 14.24
CA ILE A 88 -6.73 1.43 14.29
C ILE A 88 -5.59 2.44 14.13
N VAL A 89 -5.61 3.22 13.05
CA VAL A 89 -4.54 4.19 12.74
C VAL A 89 -4.84 5.62 13.21
N GLY A 90 -5.99 5.84 13.86
CA GLY A 90 -6.42 7.15 14.34
C GLY A 90 -7.18 7.97 13.29
N GLN A 91 -7.21 9.29 13.49
CA GLN A 91 -7.95 10.21 12.60
C GLN A 91 -7.22 10.40 11.27
N HIS A 92 -7.98 10.74 10.23
CA HIS A 92 -7.39 11.13 8.95
C HIS A 92 -6.73 12.50 9.07
N GLU A 93 -5.40 12.54 8.96
CA GLU A 93 -4.60 13.76 9.10
C GLU A 93 -4.19 14.38 7.75
N GLY A 94 -4.47 13.71 6.63
CA GLY A 94 -4.07 14.17 5.30
C GLY A 94 -4.91 15.35 4.78
N SER A 95 -4.31 16.20 3.95
CA SER A 95 -5.00 17.34 3.33
C SER A 95 -6.04 16.94 2.27
N VAL A 96 -6.03 15.69 1.83
CA VAL A 96 -6.99 15.14 0.85
C VAL A 96 -8.35 14.90 1.51
N PRO A 97 -9.46 15.48 1.02
CA PRO A 97 -10.78 15.20 1.56
C PRO A 97 -11.18 13.72 1.46
N LEU A 98 -11.72 13.16 2.55
CA LEU A 98 -12.20 11.76 2.59
C LEU A 98 -13.22 11.42 1.49
N ALA A 99 -13.99 12.40 1.03
CA ALA A 99 -14.93 12.24 -0.08
C ALA A 99 -14.26 11.77 -1.39
N LEU A 100 -12.98 12.11 -1.60
CA LEU A 100 -12.21 11.64 -2.76
C LEU A 100 -11.86 10.16 -2.65
N PHE A 101 -11.66 9.64 -1.43
CA PHE A 101 -11.43 8.22 -1.19
C PHE A 101 -12.69 7.35 -1.30
N ARG A 102 -13.85 7.95 -1.56
CA ARG A 102 -15.07 7.22 -1.93
C ARG A 102 -15.18 6.96 -3.44
N GLN A 103 -14.39 7.66 -4.26
CA GLN A 103 -14.47 7.55 -5.71
C GLN A 103 -13.82 6.26 -6.22
N PRO A 104 -14.40 5.59 -7.24
CA PRO A 104 -13.78 4.41 -7.83
C PRO A 104 -12.51 4.80 -8.61
N THR A 105 -11.55 3.87 -8.67
CA THR A 105 -10.39 3.91 -9.56
C THR A 105 -10.44 2.74 -10.54
N SER A 106 -9.62 2.75 -11.60
CA SER A 106 -9.57 1.67 -12.59
C SER A 106 -9.42 0.29 -11.94
N LEU A 107 -8.43 0.14 -11.05
CA LEU A 107 -8.12 -1.13 -10.38
C LEU A 107 -9.17 -1.54 -9.32
N SER A 108 -9.93 -0.60 -8.76
CA SER A 108 -10.99 -0.86 -7.79
C SER A 108 -12.40 -0.69 -8.39
N THR A 109 -12.56 -0.88 -9.70
CA THR A 109 -13.86 -0.69 -10.35
C THR A 109 -14.79 -1.84 -9.96
N ALA A 110 -15.99 -1.51 -9.51
CA ALA A 110 -16.96 -2.49 -9.05
C ALA A 110 -17.56 -3.30 -10.20
N GLY A 111 -17.28 -4.61 -10.24
CA GLY A 111 -17.98 -5.55 -11.10
C GLY A 111 -19.05 -6.36 -10.36
N PRO A 112 -19.68 -7.34 -11.04
CA PRO A 112 -20.76 -8.14 -10.47
C PRO A 112 -20.35 -8.90 -9.19
N ARG A 113 -19.14 -9.46 -9.11
CA ARG A 113 -18.68 -10.25 -7.95
C ARG A 113 -18.46 -9.37 -6.73
N LEU A 114 -17.82 -8.21 -6.91
CA LEU A 114 -17.61 -7.25 -5.82
C LEU A 114 -18.94 -6.66 -5.32
N ARG A 115 -19.89 -6.37 -6.22
CA ARG A 115 -21.24 -5.91 -5.82
C ARG A 115 -22.03 -6.99 -5.10
N HIS A 116 -21.86 -8.26 -5.47
CA HIS A 116 -22.44 -9.37 -4.73
C HIS A 116 -21.87 -9.44 -3.31
N LEU A 117 -20.55 -9.37 -3.18
CA LEU A 117 -19.89 -9.36 -1.88
C LEU A 117 -20.34 -8.18 -1.01
N ALA A 118 -20.51 -6.99 -1.58
CA ALA A 118 -21.02 -5.83 -0.84
C ALA A 118 -22.44 -6.08 -0.28
N ARG A 119 -23.34 -6.69 -1.06
CA ARG A 119 -24.68 -7.05 -0.56
C ARG A 119 -24.63 -8.11 0.55
N ASP A 120 -23.79 -9.14 0.38
CA ASP A 120 -23.59 -10.16 1.42
C ASP A 120 -23.10 -9.52 2.73
N LEU A 121 -22.21 -8.54 2.62
CA LEU A 121 -21.63 -7.81 3.74
C LEU A 121 -22.69 -6.97 4.48
N GLU A 122 -23.54 -6.24 3.76
CA GLU A 122 -24.65 -5.47 4.34
C GLU A 122 -25.68 -6.36 5.05
N THR A 123 -25.99 -7.53 4.48
CA THR A 123 -26.88 -8.51 5.12
C THR A 123 -26.26 -9.04 6.40
N TRP A 124 -24.99 -9.47 6.35
CA TRP A 124 -24.27 -9.97 7.51
C TRP A 124 -24.19 -8.92 8.64
N GLN A 125 -23.94 -7.65 8.30
CA GLN A 125 -23.87 -6.57 9.29
C GLN A 125 -25.14 -6.48 10.13
N LYS A 126 -26.31 -6.56 9.48
CA LYS A 126 -27.62 -6.48 10.12
C LYS A 126 -27.92 -7.70 10.98
N GLU A 127 -27.59 -8.90 10.48
CA GLU A 127 -27.82 -10.15 11.19
C GLU A 127 -26.93 -10.27 12.44
N ALA A 128 -25.69 -9.79 12.35
CA ALA A 128 -24.72 -9.86 13.44
C ALA A 128 -24.77 -8.67 14.41
N ASP A 129 -25.59 -7.65 14.12
CA ASP A 129 -25.60 -6.35 14.83
C ASP A 129 -24.17 -5.78 15.00
N ALA A 130 -23.41 -5.84 13.90
CA ALA A 130 -21.97 -5.57 13.91
C ALA A 130 -21.66 -4.09 13.66
N GLY A 131 -20.81 -3.51 14.51
CA GLY A 131 -20.23 -2.20 14.28
C GLY A 131 -19.18 -2.20 13.15
N ASP A 132 -18.79 -1.00 12.71
CA ASP A 132 -17.93 -0.81 11.54
C ASP A 132 -16.59 -1.56 11.58
N PRO A 133 -15.83 -1.62 12.70
CA PRO A 133 -14.60 -2.40 12.74
C PRO A 133 -14.83 -3.90 12.52
N ALA A 134 -15.88 -4.46 13.13
CA ALA A 134 -16.24 -5.86 12.96
C ALA A 134 -16.65 -6.16 11.50
N LEU A 135 -17.34 -5.20 10.85
CA LEU A 135 -17.67 -5.27 9.43
C LEU A 135 -16.41 -5.32 8.55
N MET A 136 -15.42 -4.46 8.81
CA MET A 136 -14.18 -4.42 8.04
C MET A 136 -13.32 -5.68 8.25
N HIS A 137 -13.27 -6.22 9.47
CA HIS A 137 -12.61 -7.51 9.70
C HIS A 137 -13.32 -8.68 9.00
N HIS A 138 -14.66 -8.66 8.98
CA HIS A 138 -15.43 -9.64 8.21
C HIS A 138 -15.12 -9.53 6.72
N LEU A 139 -15.14 -8.32 6.15
CA LEU A 139 -14.77 -8.10 4.75
C LEU A 139 -13.37 -8.62 4.43
N SER A 140 -12.38 -8.31 5.27
CA SER A 140 -11.00 -8.79 5.10
C SER A 140 -10.94 -10.32 5.03
N THR A 141 -11.63 -10.99 5.96
CA THR A 141 -11.76 -12.45 5.99
C THR A 141 -12.39 -12.98 4.70
N ARG A 142 -13.50 -12.37 4.27
CA ARG A 142 -14.25 -12.78 3.08
C ARG A 142 -13.50 -12.58 1.76
N ILE A 143 -12.54 -11.66 1.71
CA ILE A 143 -11.66 -11.46 0.56
C ILE A 143 -10.55 -12.50 0.58
N ARG A 144 -9.89 -12.69 1.73
CA ARG A 144 -8.85 -13.71 1.90
C ARG A 144 -9.35 -15.11 1.52
N ASP A 145 -10.59 -15.44 1.87
CA ASP A 145 -11.17 -16.75 1.55
C ASP A 145 -11.55 -16.91 0.07
N ARG A 146 -11.61 -15.81 -0.70
CA ARG A 146 -11.95 -15.81 -2.14
C ARG A 146 -10.76 -15.60 -3.05
N ILE A 147 -9.70 -14.95 -2.59
CA ILE A 147 -8.49 -14.68 -3.35
C ILE A 147 -7.33 -15.39 -2.67
N THR A 148 -6.86 -16.48 -3.26
CA THR A 148 -5.70 -17.22 -2.73
C THR A 148 -4.42 -16.46 -3.08
N TYR A 149 -3.56 -16.23 -2.08
CA TYR A 149 -2.29 -15.53 -2.32
C TYR A 149 -1.39 -16.34 -3.27
N THR A 150 -1.22 -15.88 -4.51
CA THR A 150 -0.48 -16.57 -5.57
C THR A 150 0.30 -15.57 -6.43
N LYS A 151 1.63 -15.67 -6.44
CA LYS A 151 2.49 -14.81 -7.27
C LYS A 151 2.42 -15.22 -8.75
N GLY A 152 2.51 -14.26 -9.66
CA GLY A 152 2.60 -14.49 -11.10
C GLY A 152 1.29 -14.77 -11.83
N VAL A 153 0.15 -14.74 -11.13
CA VAL A 153 -1.20 -14.87 -11.74
C VAL A 153 -1.74 -13.52 -12.22
N THR A 154 -1.33 -12.44 -11.55
CA THR A 154 -1.79 -11.07 -11.80
C THR A 154 -0.62 -10.16 -12.14
N ASP A 155 -0.94 -9.02 -12.74
CA ASP A 155 -0.01 -7.95 -13.04
C ASP A 155 -0.51 -6.60 -12.49
N VAL A 156 0.29 -5.55 -12.67
CA VAL A 156 0.02 -4.20 -12.15
C VAL A 156 -1.28 -3.57 -12.70
N THR A 157 -1.85 -4.10 -13.78
CA THR A 157 -3.09 -3.63 -14.41
C THR A 157 -4.31 -4.46 -14.04
N THR A 158 -4.11 -5.57 -13.32
CA THR A 158 -5.21 -6.47 -12.93
C THR A 158 -6.17 -5.77 -11.97
N THR A 159 -7.45 -5.79 -12.33
CA THR A 159 -8.52 -5.18 -11.53
C THR A 159 -8.96 -6.11 -10.41
N ALA A 160 -9.55 -5.52 -9.36
CA ALA A 160 -10.15 -6.27 -8.26
C ALA A 160 -11.21 -7.29 -8.71
N GLU A 161 -12.01 -6.95 -9.73
CA GLU A 161 -13.03 -7.87 -10.25
C GLU A 161 -12.39 -9.07 -10.96
N GLN A 162 -11.31 -8.85 -11.71
CA GLN A 162 -10.55 -9.93 -12.35
C GLN A 162 -9.88 -10.82 -11.30
N ALA A 163 -9.26 -10.26 -10.27
CA ALA A 163 -8.68 -11.05 -9.19
C ALA A 163 -9.73 -11.90 -8.46
N MET A 164 -10.94 -11.37 -8.25
CA MET A 164 -12.08 -12.13 -7.71
C MET A 164 -12.57 -13.21 -8.66
N GLU A 165 -12.43 -13.03 -9.97
CA GLU A 165 -12.75 -14.03 -10.99
C GLU A 165 -11.70 -15.15 -11.04
N PHE A 166 -10.41 -14.80 -10.99
CA PHE A 166 -9.32 -15.77 -10.94
C PHE A 166 -9.28 -16.55 -9.63
N GLY A 167 -9.77 -15.94 -8.54
CA GLY A 167 -9.69 -16.51 -7.20
C GLY A 167 -8.26 -16.57 -6.65
N ALA A 168 -7.34 -15.81 -7.25
CA ALA A 168 -5.93 -15.77 -6.90
C ALA A 168 -5.31 -14.41 -7.24
N GLY A 169 -4.33 -13.98 -6.45
CA GLY A 169 -3.65 -12.71 -6.63
C GLY A 169 -2.64 -12.42 -5.51
N VAL A 170 -2.09 -11.21 -5.48
CA VAL A 170 -1.13 -10.74 -4.47
C VAL A 170 -1.75 -9.69 -3.55
N CYS A 171 -0.95 -9.06 -2.68
CA CYS A 171 -1.42 -8.05 -1.74
C CYS A 171 -2.21 -6.91 -2.43
N GLN A 172 -1.72 -6.42 -3.57
CA GLN A 172 -2.39 -5.37 -4.34
C GLN A 172 -3.84 -5.74 -4.70
N ASP A 173 -4.06 -6.97 -5.15
CA ASP A 173 -5.37 -7.46 -5.57
C ASP A 173 -6.36 -7.52 -4.40
N HIS A 174 -5.89 -8.00 -3.25
CA HIS A 174 -6.69 -8.03 -2.02
C HIS A 174 -7.08 -6.62 -1.59
N VAL A 175 -6.14 -5.69 -1.63
CA VAL A 175 -6.35 -4.29 -1.24
C VAL A 175 -7.36 -3.62 -2.16
N HIS A 176 -7.25 -3.80 -3.48
CA HIS A 176 -8.20 -3.19 -4.41
C HIS A 176 -9.61 -3.80 -4.28
N ALA A 177 -9.74 -5.11 -4.05
CA ALA A 177 -11.03 -5.74 -3.75
C ALA A 177 -11.64 -5.18 -2.46
N PHE A 178 -10.82 -5.04 -1.42
CA PHE A 178 -11.24 -4.49 -0.13
C PHE A 178 -11.73 -3.05 -0.28
N ILE A 179 -10.92 -2.19 -0.91
CA ILE A 179 -11.24 -0.78 -1.16
C ILE A 179 -12.53 -0.67 -1.98
N CYS A 180 -12.70 -1.50 -3.01
CA CYS A 180 -13.91 -1.48 -3.82
C CYS A 180 -15.16 -1.76 -2.97
N VAL A 181 -15.14 -2.81 -2.15
CA VAL A 181 -16.32 -3.19 -1.35
C VAL A 181 -16.58 -2.17 -0.23
N ALA A 182 -15.55 -1.71 0.46
CA ALA A 182 -15.69 -0.67 1.49
C ALA A 182 -16.33 0.62 0.92
N ARG A 183 -15.93 1.03 -0.29
CA ARG A 183 -16.54 2.17 -0.99
C ARG A 183 -18.00 1.91 -1.36
N LEU A 184 -18.34 0.70 -1.81
CA LEU A 184 -19.72 0.32 -2.13
C LEU A 184 -20.64 0.38 -0.90
N THR A 185 -20.11 0.13 0.30
CA THR A 185 -20.84 0.24 1.57
C THR A 185 -20.72 1.63 2.22
N GLY A 186 -20.23 2.64 1.48
CA GLY A 186 -20.25 4.05 1.89
C GLY A 186 -19.01 4.57 2.63
N PHE A 187 -18.02 3.73 2.90
CA PHE A 187 -16.80 4.14 3.58
C PHE A 187 -15.81 4.83 2.63
N ALA A 188 -14.99 5.73 3.18
CA ALA A 188 -13.84 6.26 2.47
C ALA A 188 -12.68 5.27 2.64
N ALA A 189 -12.13 4.76 1.55
CA ALA A 189 -11.05 3.78 1.61
C ALA A 189 -9.89 4.13 0.69
N ARG A 190 -8.65 3.96 1.16
CA ARG A 190 -7.43 4.28 0.41
C ARG A 190 -6.43 3.14 0.42
N TYR A 191 -5.57 3.15 -0.59
CA TYR A 191 -4.44 2.23 -0.74
C TYR A 191 -3.26 2.78 0.04
N ALA A 192 -2.70 1.96 0.92
CA ALA A 192 -1.49 2.24 1.67
C ALA A 192 -0.43 1.19 1.37
N SER A 193 0.84 1.57 1.47
CA SER A 193 1.96 0.67 1.26
C SER A 193 3.12 1.01 2.18
N GLY A 194 3.95 0.01 2.47
CA GLY A 194 5.09 0.18 3.35
C GLY A 194 5.91 -1.09 3.49
N TYR A 195 6.74 -1.10 4.52
CA TYR A 195 7.59 -2.23 4.85
C TYR A 195 6.83 -3.26 5.69
N LEU A 196 7.17 -4.53 5.53
CA LEU A 196 6.58 -5.65 6.28
C LEU A 196 7.71 -6.42 6.97
N MET A 197 7.52 -6.72 8.25
CA MET A 197 8.35 -7.67 8.99
C MET A 197 7.51 -8.92 9.24
N MET A 198 8.02 -10.10 8.89
CA MET A 198 7.40 -11.38 9.23
C MET A 198 8.33 -12.12 10.18
N GLU A 199 7.78 -12.80 11.19
CA GLU A 199 8.57 -13.47 12.24
C GLU A 199 9.60 -14.45 11.64
N ASP A 200 9.22 -15.18 10.58
CA ASP A 200 10.06 -16.18 9.94
C ASP A 200 10.81 -15.67 8.70
N THR A 201 10.74 -14.37 8.38
CA THR A 201 11.35 -13.82 7.15
C THR A 201 11.81 -12.39 7.36
N GLU A 202 13.11 -12.24 7.62
CA GLU A 202 13.77 -10.95 7.80
C GLU A 202 13.95 -10.20 6.46
N ILE A 203 14.24 -10.93 5.37
CA ILE A 203 14.48 -10.32 4.06
C ILE A 203 13.20 -10.37 3.22
N GLN A 204 12.61 -9.20 3.01
CA GLN A 204 11.51 -9.01 2.06
C GLN A 204 12.02 -8.45 0.75
N THR A 205 11.61 -9.05 -0.37
CA THR A 205 12.01 -8.61 -1.72
C THR A 205 11.02 -7.62 -2.36
N ALA A 206 9.95 -7.26 -1.65
CA ALA A 206 8.92 -6.36 -2.13
C ALA A 206 8.31 -5.58 -0.97
N SER A 207 7.80 -4.38 -1.26
CA SER A 207 6.94 -3.66 -0.35
C SER A 207 5.60 -4.40 -0.16
N HIS A 208 4.94 -4.12 0.95
CA HIS A 208 3.61 -4.63 1.23
C HIS A 208 2.56 -3.52 1.04
N ALA A 209 1.31 -3.93 0.85
CA ALA A 209 0.19 -3.03 0.69
C ALA A 209 -1.00 -3.50 1.50
N TRP A 210 -1.74 -2.53 2.05
CA TRP A 210 -2.97 -2.74 2.79
C TRP A 210 -4.00 -1.65 2.44
N ALA A 211 -5.24 -1.85 2.88
CA ALA A 211 -6.29 -0.84 2.79
C ALA A 211 -6.45 -0.11 4.12
N GLU A 212 -6.69 1.20 4.06
CA GLU A 212 -7.14 1.98 5.22
C GLU A 212 -8.56 2.50 4.97
N VAL A 213 -9.38 2.50 6.01
CA VAL A 213 -10.81 2.85 5.95
C VAL A 213 -11.14 3.92 6.96
N HIS A 214 -11.99 4.87 6.55
CA HIS A 214 -12.49 5.99 7.34
C HIS A 214 -14.01 6.13 7.24
#